data_AF-A0A7W6A2H8-F1
#
_entry.id   AF-A0A7W6A2H8-F1
#
_cell.length_a   1.000
_cell.length_b   1.000
_cell.length_c   1.000
_cell.angle_alpha   90.00
_cell.angle_beta   90.00
_cell.angle_gamma   90.00
#
_symmetry.space_group_name_H-M   'P 1'
#
loop_
_entity.id
_entity.type
_entity.pdbx_description
1 polymer ?
#
loop_
_entity_poly.entity_id
_entity_poly.type
_entity_poly.pdbx_seq_one_letter_code
_entity_poly.pdbx_strand_id
1 'polypeptide(L)'
;MVHKIKSIAVISTALVVSLAGCHANPSSNQTASPTNAAASGQIPTPAANDADAQSSALMAAAEPFEGLTENAFVGDTVKLDDFIAKARISAAGAARLLAPPQAKVLASQVAAIDAARAGNNRADLAIAAVEAYRTLVSNVGTQLKVPKQVSLLDYAGFRFQADLKASPARWVDTVRTIDFADGQWQQISSKVGDATLRKDMSQALSDMRTASARKDAKLAMSASTRELDLVDGLESYFDKH
;
A
#
# COMPACT_ATOMS: atom_id res chain seq x y z
N MET A 1 -3.42 -20.58 13.96
CA MET A 1 -4.65 -20.82 13.19
C MET A 1 -4.38 -20.24 11.81
N VAL A 2 -4.24 -21.09 10.78
CA VAL A 2 -3.79 -20.68 9.44
C VAL A 2 -5.03 -20.19 8.69
N HIS A 3 -5.22 -18.88 8.57
CA HIS A 3 -6.32 -18.32 7.78
C HIS A 3 -6.04 -18.54 6.29
N LYS A 4 -6.92 -19.28 5.63
CA LYS A 4 -6.94 -19.50 4.18
C LYS A 4 -7.72 -18.34 3.55
N ILE A 5 -7.01 -17.37 3.00
CA ILE A 5 -7.62 -16.37 2.12
C ILE A 5 -7.71 -16.97 0.71
N LYS A 6 -8.91 -16.96 0.15
CA LYS A 6 -9.21 -17.48 -1.19
C LYS A 6 -8.68 -16.49 -2.23
N SER A 7 -7.50 -16.75 -2.79
CA SER A 7 -7.02 -16.03 -3.98
C SER A 7 -7.91 -16.38 -5.18
N ILE A 8 -8.67 -15.40 -5.68
CA ILE A 8 -9.36 -15.49 -6.97
C ILE A 8 -8.30 -15.25 -8.04
N ALA A 9 -7.96 -16.30 -8.80
CA ALA A 9 -7.01 -16.22 -9.90
C ALA A 9 -7.64 -15.52 -11.11
N VAL A 10 -7.17 -14.32 -11.43
CA VAL A 10 -7.46 -13.64 -12.70
C VAL A 10 -6.38 -14.03 -13.70
N ILE A 11 -6.78 -14.74 -14.76
CA ILE A 11 -5.92 -15.12 -15.88
C ILE A 11 -5.71 -13.87 -16.75
N SER A 12 -4.51 -13.29 -16.74
CA SER A 12 -4.13 -12.21 -17.66
C SER A 12 -3.51 -12.78 -18.92
N THR A 13 -4.25 -12.67 -20.03
CA THR A 13 -3.78 -12.97 -21.38
C THR A 13 -2.84 -11.86 -21.86
N ALA A 14 -1.60 -12.21 -22.23
CA ALA A 14 -0.64 -11.27 -22.80
C ALA A 14 -0.93 -11.02 -24.29
N LEU A 15 -1.14 -9.76 -24.67
CA LEU A 15 -1.22 -9.31 -26.07
C LEU A 15 0.14 -8.74 -26.47
N VAL A 16 0.79 -9.36 -27.46
CA VAL A 16 2.01 -8.86 -28.10
C VAL A 16 1.61 -7.94 -29.26
N VAL A 17 2.03 -6.68 -29.23
CA VAL A 17 1.90 -5.75 -30.36
C VAL A 17 3.30 -5.42 -30.89
N SER A 18 3.54 -5.78 -32.15
CA SER A 18 4.75 -5.46 -32.91
C SER A 18 4.66 -4.06 -33.50
N LEU A 19 5.70 -3.23 -33.32
CA LEU A 19 5.87 -1.98 -34.07
C LEU A 19 6.88 -2.17 -35.20
N ALA A 20 6.47 -1.86 -36.42
CA ALA A 20 7.35 -1.57 -37.54
C ALA A 20 6.76 -0.42 -38.37
N GLY A 21 7.59 0.55 -38.73
CA GLY A 21 7.21 1.60 -39.68
C GLY A 21 8.02 2.89 -39.56
N CYS A 22 9.21 2.91 -40.17
CA CYS A 22 9.93 4.13 -40.52
C CYS A 22 9.16 4.93 -41.59
N HIS A 23 9.30 6.27 -41.61
CA HIS A 23 9.49 7.07 -42.83
C HIS A 23 9.89 8.51 -42.43
N ALA A 24 10.87 9.06 -43.15
CA ALA A 24 11.38 10.42 -43.00
C ALA A 24 11.04 11.28 -44.24
N ASN A 25 11.24 12.60 -44.05
CA ASN A 25 11.69 13.63 -45.03
C ASN A 25 10.63 14.68 -45.50
N PRO A 26 11.03 15.85 -46.08
CA PRO A 26 11.38 17.09 -45.35
C PRO A 26 10.71 18.40 -45.90
N SER A 27 11.15 19.57 -45.36
CA SER A 27 11.00 20.97 -45.85
C SER A 27 9.61 21.63 -45.59
N SER A 28 9.43 22.92 -45.26
CA SER A 28 10.19 24.16 -45.51
C SER A 28 9.74 25.29 -44.54
N ASN A 29 10.57 26.34 -44.44
CA ASN A 29 10.37 27.62 -43.73
C ASN A 29 8.97 28.26 -43.81
N GLN A 30 8.51 28.80 -42.68
CA GLN A 30 7.73 30.05 -42.65
C GLN A 30 7.90 30.80 -41.31
N THR A 31 8.39 32.02 -41.42
CA THR A 31 8.50 33.04 -40.37
C THR A 31 7.14 33.62 -40.00
N ALA A 32 6.80 33.60 -38.71
CA ALA A 32 6.00 34.63 -38.05
C ALA A 32 6.17 34.57 -36.52
N SER A 33 6.65 35.65 -35.93
CA SER A 33 6.28 36.08 -34.56
C SER A 33 5.26 37.21 -34.72
N PRO A 34 4.47 37.60 -33.69
CA PRO A 34 4.54 37.24 -32.26
C PRO A 34 3.17 36.80 -31.70
N THR A 35 3.08 36.44 -30.40
CA THR A 35 2.09 36.97 -29.43
C THR A 35 2.15 36.15 -28.14
N ASN A 36 2.42 36.83 -27.02
CA ASN A 36 2.24 36.33 -25.67
C ASN A 36 0.79 35.89 -25.45
N ALA A 37 0.58 34.60 -25.17
CA ALA A 37 -0.55 34.14 -24.40
C ALA A 37 -0.02 33.13 -23.39
N ALA A 38 0.08 33.56 -22.14
CA ALA A 38 0.27 32.67 -21.01
C ALA A 38 -0.95 31.74 -20.95
N ALA A 39 -0.80 30.54 -21.53
CA ALA A 39 -1.73 29.46 -21.31
C ALA A 39 -1.55 29.02 -19.86
N SER A 40 -2.47 29.45 -19.00
CA SER A 40 -2.68 28.88 -17.69
C SER A 40 -2.79 27.37 -17.85
N GLY A 41 -1.71 26.65 -17.52
CA GLY A 41 -1.65 25.20 -17.56
C GLY A 41 -2.58 24.62 -16.50
N GLN A 42 -3.88 24.55 -16.80
CA GLN A 42 -4.76 23.62 -16.10
C GLN A 42 -4.30 22.22 -16.51
N ILE A 43 -3.60 21.56 -15.60
CA ILE A 43 -3.33 20.13 -15.67
C ILE A 43 -4.71 19.46 -15.84
N PRO A 44 -4.95 18.71 -16.93
CA PRO A 44 -6.22 18.04 -17.14
C PRO A 44 -6.53 17.16 -15.93
N THR A 45 -7.70 17.38 -15.33
CA THR A 45 -8.20 16.47 -14.30
C THR A 45 -8.67 15.20 -15.01
N PRO A 46 -8.23 14.00 -14.59
CA PRO A 46 -8.68 12.75 -15.20
C PRO A 46 -10.21 12.64 -15.17
N ALA A 47 -10.81 12.04 -16.20
CA ALA A 47 -12.22 11.71 -16.16
C ALA A 47 -12.49 10.71 -15.01
N ALA A 48 -13.70 10.71 -14.44
CA ALA A 48 -14.04 9.86 -13.29
C ALA A 48 -13.71 8.37 -13.54
N ASN A 49 -13.98 7.87 -14.75
CA ASN A 49 -13.66 6.49 -15.13
C ASN A 49 -12.15 6.19 -15.15
N ASP A 50 -11.32 7.18 -15.48
CA ASP A 50 -9.86 7.03 -15.50
C ASP A 50 -9.28 7.03 -14.09
N ALA A 51 -9.84 7.85 -13.19
CA ALA A 51 -9.45 7.90 -11.79
C ALA A 51 -9.77 6.59 -11.05
N ASP A 52 -10.90 5.96 -11.37
CA ASP A 52 -11.29 4.66 -10.80
C ASP A 52 -10.40 3.53 -11.34
N ALA A 53 -10.05 3.57 -12.63
CA ALA A 53 -9.13 2.61 -13.24
C ALA A 53 -7.71 2.72 -12.66
N GLN A 54 -7.20 3.94 -12.48
CA GLN A 54 -5.91 4.18 -11.82
C GLN A 54 -5.93 3.70 -10.36
N SER A 55 -6.99 3.99 -9.62
CA SER A 55 -7.17 3.55 -8.24
C SER A 55 -7.16 2.03 -8.12
N SER A 56 -7.92 1.35 -8.98
CA SER A 56 -7.95 -0.12 -9.05
C SER A 56 -6.58 -0.72 -9.40
N ALA A 57 -5.85 -0.09 -10.34
CA ALA A 57 -4.52 -0.55 -10.72
C ALA A 57 -3.48 -0.36 -9.61
N LEU A 58 -3.56 0.73 -8.84
CA LEU A 58 -2.70 0.96 -7.67
C LEU A 58 -2.99 -0.04 -6.55
N MET A 59 -4.26 -0.33 -6.27
CA MET A 59 -4.66 -1.36 -5.30
C MET A 59 -4.12 -2.73 -5.70
N ALA A 60 -4.34 -3.15 -6.95
CA ALA A 60 -3.83 -4.42 -7.46
C ALA A 60 -2.30 -4.51 -7.42
N ALA A 61 -1.60 -3.39 -7.60
CA ALA A 61 -0.15 -3.34 -7.47
C ALA A 61 0.35 -3.42 -6.02
N ALA A 62 -0.49 -3.09 -5.03
CA ALA A 62 -0.16 -3.17 -3.61
C ALA A 62 -0.16 -4.62 -3.09
N GLU A 63 -1.01 -5.48 -3.63
CA GLU A 63 -1.21 -6.88 -3.21
C GLU A 63 0.09 -7.69 -3.04
N PRO A 64 1.09 -7.65 -3.95
CA PRO A 64 2.30 -8.45 -3.75
C PRO A 64 3.18 -7.95 -2.59
N PHE A 65 3.07 -6.67 -2.22
CA PHE A 65 3.79 -6.13 -1.06
C PHE A 65 3.15 -6.57 0.26
N GLU A 66 1.83 -6.65 0.30
CA GLU A 66 1.10 -7.23 1.42
C GLU A 66 1.48 -8.70 1.61
N GLY A 67 1.36 -9.50 0.55
CA GLY A 67 1.75 -10.92 0.60
C GLY A 67 3.20 -11.14 1.03
N LEU A 68 4.13 -10.28 0.59
CA LEU A 68 5.52 -10.31 1.07
C LEU A 68 5.63 -9.98 2.56
N THR A 69 4.88 -8.98 3.04
CA THR A 69 4.86 -8.56 4.45
C THR A 69 4.37 -9.70 5.36
N GLU A 70 3.26 -10.34 5.01
CA GLU A 70 2.70 -11.47 5.76
C GLU A 70 3.65 -12.66 5.84
N ASN A 71 4.39 -12.91 4.76
CA ASN A 71 5.26 -14.07 4.64
C ASN A 71 6.70 -13.81 5.12
N ALA A 72 7.10 -12.56 5.36
CA ALA A 72 8.48 -12.19 5.69
C ALA A 72 9.07 -12.99 6.86
N PHE A 73 8.27 -13.37 7.86
CA PHE A 73 8.74 -14.09 9.05
C PHE A 73 8.59 -15.62 8.99
N VAL A 74 7.76 -16.14 8.09
CA VAL A 74 7.41 -17.58 8.05
C VAL A 74 7.80 -18.25 6.74
N GLY A 75 8.04 -17.49 5.68
CA GLY A 75 8.49 -18.00 4.39
C GLY A 75 9.91 -18.53 4.47
N ASP A 76 10.14 -19.67 3.82
CA ASP A 76 11.48 -20.10 3.46
C ASP A 76 12.08 -19.17 2.39
N THR A 77 13.38 -19.35 2.14
CA THR A 77 14.15 -18.56 1.18
C THR A 77 13.50 -18.51 -0.21
N VAL A 78 13.08 -19.65 -0.75
CA VAL A 78 12.53 -19.74 -2.11
C VAL A 78 11.21 -18.99 -2.19
N LYS A 79 10.32 -19.22 -1.22
CA LYS A 79 9.03 -18.53 -1.14
C LYS A 79 9.19 -17.01 -1.01
N LEU A 80 10.18 -16.55 -0.23
CA LEU A 80 10.47 -15.13 -0.12
C LEU A 80 10.98 -14.53 -1.44
N ASP A 81 11.87 -15.23 -2.13
CA ASP A 81 12.40 -14.78 -3.42
C ASP A 81 11.27 -14.65 -4.47
N ASP A 82 10.30 -15.56 -4.46
CA ASP A 82 9.09 -15.47 -5.30
C ASP A 82 8.23 -14.24 -4.98
N PHE A 83 8.00 -13.96 -3.69
CA PHE A 83 7.25 -12.75 -3.29
C PHE A 83 7.99 -11.47 -3.67
N ILE A 84 9.30 -11.43 -3.49
CA ILE A 84 10.14 -10.28 -3.88
C ILE A 84 10.07 -10.06 -5.40
N ALA A 85 10.13 -11.13 -6.19
CA ALA A 85 10.00 -11.02 -7.64
C ALA A 85 8.64 -10.43 -8.05
N LYS A 86 7.54 -10.88 -7.44
CA LYS A 86 6.20 -10.33 -7.69
C LYS A 86 6.10 -8.86 -7.28
N ALA A 87 6.63 -8.51 -6.12
CA ALA A 87 6.68 -7.12 -5.62
C ALA A 87 7.44 -6.19 -6.58
N ARG A 88 8.59 -6.63 -7.10
CA ARG A 88 9.37 -5.86 -8.10
C ARG A 88 8.59 -5.62 -9.38
N ILE A 89 7.93 -6.66 -9.91
CA ILE A 89 7.10 -6.56 -11.12
C ILE A 89 5.96 -5.55 -10.91
N SER A 90 5.27 -5.64 -9.78
CA SER A 90 4.20 -4.69 -9.45
C SER A 90 4.69 -3.25 -9.29
N ALA A 91 5.82 -3.03 -8.62
CA ALA A 91 6.41 -1.69 -8.52
C ALA A 91 6.74 -1.10 -9.89
N ALA A 92 7.36 -1.87 -10.78
CA ALA A 92 7.70 -1.41 -12.12
C ALA A 92 6.44 -1.02 -12.92
N GLY A 93 5.36 -1.81 -12.81
CA GLY A 93 4.08 -1.52 -13.45
C GLY A 93 3.38 -0.28 -12.88
N ALA A 94 3.45 -0.08 -11.56
CA ALA A 94 2.77 1.01 -10.87
C ALA A 94 3.51 2.35 -10.93
N ALA A 95 4.83 2.36 -11.16
CA ALA A 95 5.64 3.58 -11.15
C ALA A 95 5.10 4.69 -12.08
N ARG A 96 4.53 4.31 -13.23
CA ARG A 96 3.92 5.26 -14.20
C ARG A 96 2.58 5.85 -13.74
N LEU A 97 1.95 5.26 -12.73
CA LEU A 97 0.67 5.69 -12.15
C LEU A 97 0.87 6.64 -10.97
N LEU A 98 2.12 6.84 -10.55
CA LEU A 98 2.48 7.69 -9.42
C LEU A 98 3.08 9.00 -9.92
N ALA A 99 2.87 10.07 -9.15
CA ALA A 99 3.66 11.28 -9.33
C ALA A 99 5.15 11.00 -9.05
N PRO A 100 6.08 11.73 -9.69
CA PRO A 100 7.51 11.40 -9.63
C PRO A 100 8.11 11.25 -8.21
N PRO A 101 7.75 12.09 -7.22
CA PRO A 101 8.23 11.91 -5.85
C PRO A 101 7.80 10.56 -5.24
N GLN A 102 6.56 10.14 -5.46
CA GLN A 102 6.01 8.89 -4.94
C GLN A 102 6.59 7.67 -5.67
N ALA A 103 6.82 7.77 -6.99
CA ALA A 103 7.53 6.74 -7.74
C ALA A 103 8.97 6.54 -7.20
N LYS A 104 9.67 7.63 -6.82
CA LYS A 104 10.98 7.56 -6.18
C LYS A 104 10.92 6.90 -4.81
N VAL A 105 9.90 7.20 -4.00
CA VAL A 105 9.68 6.53 -2.71
C VAL A 105 9.48 5.03 -2.92
N LEU A 106 8.60 4.63 -3.85
CA LEU A 106 8.36 3.22 -4.17
C LEU A 106 9.65 2.51 -4.60
N ALA A 107 10.45 3.12 -5.49
CA ALA A 107 11.73 2.57 -5.91
C ALA A 107 12.72 2.40 -4.75
N SER A 108 12.75 3.36 -3.82
CA SER A 108 13.57 3.27 -2.61
C SER A 108 13.14 2.11 -1.71
N GLN A 109 11.84 1.83 -1.61
CA GLN A 109 11.35 0.69 -0.83
C GLN A 109 11.69 -0.66 -1.47
N VAL A 110 11.63 -0.75 -2.81
CA VAL A 110 12.10 -1.94 -3.52
C VAL A 110 13.60 -2.18 -3.28
N ALA A 111 14.42 -1.14 -3.32
CA ALA A 111 15.84 -1.26 -2.99
C ALA A 111 16.07 -1.70 -1.53
N ALA A 112 15.24 -1.23 -0.60
CA ALA A 112 15.31 -1.64 0.80
C ALA A 112 14.89 -3.11 1.00
N ILE A 113 13.88 -3.60 0.26
CA ILE A 113 13.51 -5.03 0.20
C ILE A 113 14.74 -5.87 -0.21
N ASP A 114 15.43 -5.45 -1.26
CA ASP A 114 16.60 -6.17 -1.78
C ASP A 114 17.75 -6.22 -0.77
N ALA A 115 18.04 -5.08 -0.13
CA ALA A 115 19.05 -4.98 0.91
C ALA A 115 18.71 -5.84 2.14
N ALA A 116 17.47 -5.79 2.60
CA ALA A 116 17.00 -6.59 3.73
C ALA A 116 17.07 -8.10 3.42
N ARG A 117 16.72 -8.49 2.19
CA ARG A 117 16.81 -9.87 1.73
C ARG A 117 18.26 -10.38 1.70
N ALA A 118 19.19 -9.56 1.20
CA ALA A 118 20.61 -9.88 1.17
C ALA A 118 21.21 -10.02 2.57
N GLY A 119 20.76 -9.18 3.51
CA GLY A 119 21.14 -9.25 4.93
C GLY A 119 20.39 -10.30 5.75
N ASN A 120 19.49 -11.09 5.15
CA ASN A 120 18.56 -12.00 5.83
C ASN A 120 17.82 -11.33 7.01
N ASN A 121 17.48 -10.05 6.87
CA ASN A 121 16.81 -9.27 7.90
C ASN A 121 15.29 -9.28 7.66
N ARG A 122 14.59 -10.21 8.32
CA ARG A 122 13.15 -10.43 8.11
C ARG A 122 12.29 -9.24 8.53
N ALA A 123 12.67 -8.52 9.60
CA ALA A 123 11.93 -7.36 10.06
C ALA A 123 12.05 -6.19 9.07
N ASP A 124 13.26 -5.90 8.59
CA ASP A 124 13.44 -4.86 7.57
C ASP A 124 12.82 -5.24 6.23
N LEU A 125 12.78 -6.53 5.89
CA LEU A 125 12.07 -7.01 4.71
C LEU A 125 10.56 -6.72 4.81
N ALA A 126 9.93 -7.06 5.93
CA ALA A 126 8.51 -6.79 6.18
C ALA A 126 8.21 -5.28 6.18
N ILE A 127 9.08 -4.49 6.83
CA ILE A 127 8.92 -3.05 6.91
C ILE A 127 9.03 -2.39 5.53
N ALA A 128 10.04 -2.74 4.73
CA ALA A 128 10.19 -2.17 3.40
C ALA A 128 9.02 -2.55 2.49
N ALA A 129 8.52 -3.79 2.58
CA ALA A 129 7.35 -4.24 1.85
C ALA A 129 6.09 -3.45 2.24
N VAL A 130 5.78 -3.35 3.53
CA VAL A 130 4.57 -2.64 3.99
C VAL A 130 4.63 -1.13 3.72
N GLU A 131 5.82 -0.52 3.67
CA GLU A 131 5.97 0.88 3.26
C GLU A 131 5.75 1.10 1.75
N ALA A 132 6.12 0.12 0.91
CA ALA A 132 5.78 0.14 -0.51
C ALA A 132 4.26 0.02 -0.71
N TYR A 133 3.60 -0.88 0.03
CA TYR A 133 2.15 -0.98 0.10
C TYR A 133 1.50 0.36 0.46
N ARG A 134 1.92 0.99 1.57
CA ARG A 134 1.41 2.31 1.99
C ARG A 134 1.58 3.35 0.92
N THR A 135 2.73 3.36 0.23
CA THR A 135 3.00 4.32 -0.85
C THR A 135 1.96 4.18 -1.96
N LEU A 136 1.62 2.96 -2.36
CA LEU A 136 0.60 2.71 -3.39
C LEU A 136 -0.80 3.10 -2.90
N VAL A 137 -1.24 2.56 -1.76
CA VAL A 137 -2.58 2.79 -1.21
C VAL A 137 -2.83 4.27 -0.88
N SER A 138 -1.83 5.00 -0.40
CA SER A 138 -1.98 6.43 -0.12
C SER A 138 -2.32 7.27 -1.36
N ASN A 139 -1.91 6.80 -2.55
CA ASN A 139 -2.13 7.48 -3.83
C ASN A 139 -3.40 7.00 -4.57
N VAL A 140 -4.16 6.10 -3.96
CA VAL A 140 -5.48 5.70 -4.46
C VAL A 140 -6.47 6.86 -4.29
N GLY A 141 -7.44 6.97 -5.21
CA GLY A 141 -8.51 7.94 -5.16
C GLY A 141 -9.42 7.78 -3.95
N THR A 142 -10.35 8.72 -3.74
CA THR A 142 -11.26 8.72 -2.59
C THR A 142 -12.62 8.09 -2.87
N GLN A 143 -12.93 7.79 -4.14
CA GLN A 143 -14.24 7.30 -4.59
C GLN A 143 -14.30 5.77 -4.65
N LEU A 144 -13.73 5.11 -3.64
CA LEU A 144 -13.80 3.66 -3.53
C LEU A 144 -14.97 3.24 -2.66
N LYS A 145 -15.56 2.08 -3.01
CA LYS A 145 -16.59 1.43 -2.20
C LYS A 145 -16.09 1.17 -0.77
N VAL A 146 -14.95 0.51 -0.65
CA VAL A 146 -14.20 0.41 0.61
C VAL A 146 -13.22 1.59 0.68
N PRO A 147 -13.33 2.49 1.66
CA PRO A 147 -12.41 3.61 1.77
C PRO A 147 -10.96 3.13 1.93
N LYS A 148 -10.00 3.75 1.22
CA LYS A 148 -8.58 3.40 1.31
C LYS A 148 -8.02 3.43 2.74
N GLN A 149 -8.66 4.18 3.65
CA GLN A 149 -8.31 4.23 5.06
C GLN A 149 -8.41 2.86 5.74
N VAL A 150 -9.29 1.97 5.28
CA VAL A 150 -9.40 0.59 5.79
C VAL A 150 -8.11 -0.18 5.48
N SER A 151 -7.67 -0.17 4.23
CA SER A 151 -6.36 -0.71 3.81
C SER A 151 -5.17 -0.02 4.51
N LEU A 152 -5.28 1.27 4.84
CA LEU A 152 -4.24 1.96 5.60
C LEU A 152 -4.25 1.61 7.10
N LEU A 153 -5.36 1.14 7.66
CA LEU A 153 -5.38 0.53 9.00
C LEU A 153 -4.69 -0.82 8.98
N ASP A 154 -4.96 -1.65 7.97
CA ASP A 154 -4.26 -2.91 7.73
C ASP A 154 -2.72 -2.73 7.67
N TYR A 155 -2.27 -1.75 6.86
CA TYR A 155 -0.87 -1.30 6.86
C TYR A 155 -0.35 -1.04 8.27
N ALA A 156 -1.12 -0.34 9.10
CA ALA A 156 -0.68 0.04 10.44
C ALA A 156 -0.52 -1.19 11.33
N GLY A 157 -1.47 -2.13 11.30
CA GLY A 157 -1.36 -3.41 12.01
C GLY A 157 -0.12 -4.20 11.57
N PHE A 158 0.11 -4.34 10.26
CA PHE A 158 1.29 -5.04 9.74
C PHE A 158 2.61 -4.35 10.10
N ARG A 159 2.69 -3.02 9.92
CA ARG A 159 3.87 -2.24 10.27
C ARG A 159 4.20 -2.36 11.75
N PHE A 160 3.18 -2.26 12.60
CA PHE A 160 3.30 -2.41 14.04
C PHE A 160 3.84 -3.78 14.43
N GLN A 161 3.29 -4.86 13.85
CA GLN A 161 3.79 -6.22 14.09
C GLN A 161 5.23 -6.42 13.61
N ALA A 162 5.62 -5.83 12.47
CA ALA A 162 6.98 -5.92 11.96
C ALA A 162 7.99 -5.22 12.88
N ASP A 163 7.64 -4.02 13.38
CA ASP A 163 8.46 -3.28 14.35
C ASP A 163 8.58 -4.03 15.69
N LEU A 164 7.53 -4.73 16.14
CA LEU A 164 7.57 -5.58 17.33
C LEU A 164 8.46 -6.83 17.16
N LYS A 165 8.48 -7.41 15.96
CA LYS A 165 9.27 -8.61 15.65
C LYS A 165 10.74 -8.29 15.33
N ALA A 166 11.11 -7.02 15.25
CA ALA A 166 12.51 -6.60 15.15
C ALA A 166 13.30 -6.97 16.43
N SER A 167 14.62 -7.11 16.29
CA SER A 167 15.52 -7.39 17.43
C SER A 167 16.63 -6.33 17.50
N PRO A 168 16.60 -5.40 18.48
CA PRO A 168 15.51 -5.20 19.46
C PRO A 168 14.24 -4.63 18.82
N ALA A 169 13.10 -4.79 19.51
CA ALA A 169 11.82 -4.23 19.06
C ALA A 169 11.87 -2.70 18.92
N ARG A 170 11.27 -2.17 17.86
CA ARG A 170 11.32 -0.75 17.49
C ARG A 170 10.17 0.05 18.12
N TRP A 171 10.14 0.11 19.45
CA TRP A 171 9.05 0.72 20.21
C TRP A 171 8.68 2.16 19.79
N VAL A 172 9.67 2.99 19.44
CA VAL A 172 9.42 4.36 18.96
C VAL A 172 8.58 4.36 17.69
N ASP A 173 8.87 3.44 16.77
CA ASP A 173 8.13 3.34 15.51
C ASP A 173 6.73 2.77 15.73
N THR A 174 6.56 1.82 16.66
CA THR A 174 5.22 1.32 17.02
C THR A 174 4.26 2.44 17.47
N VAL A 175 4.77 3.44 18.22
CA VAL A 175 3.95 4.58 18.66
C VAL A 175 3.54 5.45 17.47
N ARG A 176 4.46 5.71 16.54
CA ARG A 176 4.16 6.47 15.31
C ARG A 176 3.13 5.75 14.44
N THR A 177 3.21 4.43 14.37
CA THR A 177 2.26 3.61 13.62
C THR A 177 0.86 3.68 14.24
N ILE A 178 0.75 3.67 15.58
CA ILE A 178 -0.55 3.88 16.25
C ILE A 178 -1.10 5.28 15.96
N ASP A 179 -0.27 6.33 16.04
CA ASP A 179 -0.72 7.69 15.72
C ASP A 179 -1.21 7.80 14.27
N PHE A 180 -0.55 7.10 13.34
CA PHE A 180 -1.00 6.98 11.96
C PHE A 180 -2.36 6.26 11.87
N ALA A 181 -2.51 5.12 12.55
CA ALA A 181 -3.76 4.34 12.58
C ALA A 181 -4.92 5.16 13.12
N ASP A 182 -4.73 5.87 14.24
CA ASP A 182 -5.74 6.77 14.83
C ASP A 182 -6.17 7.84 13.82
N GLY A 183 -5.22 8.41 13.06
CA GLY A 183 -5.52 9.38 12.00
C GLY A 183 -6.34 8.80 10.84
N GLN A 184 -6.13 7.54 10.47
CA GLN A 184 -6.96 6.87 9.46
C GLN A 184 -8.35 6.53 10.01
N TRP A 185 -8.40 6.01 11.24
CA TRP A 185 -9.64 5.66 11.91
C TRP A 185 -10.56 6.86 12.10
N GLN A 186 -10.03 8.01 12.51
CA GLN A 186 -10.80 9.24 12.65
C GLN A 186 -11.51 9.68 11.37
N GLN A 187 -10.93 9.43 10.20
CA GLN A 187 -11.51 9.80 8.91
C GLN A 187 -12.74 8.96 8.51
N ILE A 188 -12.86 7.74 9.04
CA ILE A 188 -13.91 6.79 8.63
C ILE A 188 -14.85 6.36 9.75
N SER A 189 -14.46 6.52 11.02
CA SER A 189 -15.22 6.02 12.17
C SER A 189 -16.67 6.53 12.24
N SER A 190 -16.93 7.75 11.79
CA SER A 190 -18.29 8.33 11.73
C SER A 190 -19.17 7.71 10.65
N LYS A 191 -18.57 7.07 9.64
CA LYS A 191 -19.26 6.35 8.55
C LYS A 191 -19.58 4.91 8.93
N VAL A 192 -19.02 4.41 10.03
CA VAL A 192 -19.31 3.06 10.55
C VAL A 192 -20.53 3.12 11.46
N GLY A 193 -21.68 2.74 10.91
CA GLY A 193 -22.96 2.67 11.62
C GLY A 193 -23.06 1.50 12.62
N ASP A 194 -22.23 0.47 12.47
CA ASP A 194 -22.12 -0.61 13.46
C ASP A 194 -21.40 -0.09 14.72
N ALA A 195 -22.17 0.13 15.79
CA ALA A 195 -21.66 0.66 17.04
C ALA A 195 -20.66 -0.29 17.75
N THR A 196 -20.82 -1.61 17.58
CA THR A 196 -19.93 -2.62 18.17
C THR A 196 -18.60 -2.60 17.46
N LEU A 197 -18.60 -2.71 16.13
CA LEU A 197 -17.38 -2.67 15.32
C LEU A 197 -16.58 -1.38 15.56
N ARG A 198 -17.27 -0.23 15.59
CA ARG A 198 -16.65 1.06 15.86
C ARG A 198 -16.03 1.14 17.27
N LYS A 199 -16.72 0.61 18.28
CA LYS A 199 -16.19 0.54 19.66
C LYS A 199 -14.98 -0.38 19.74
N ASP A 200 -15.06 -1.56 19.13
CA ASP A 200 -14.00 -2.56 19.21
C ASP A 200 -12.73 -2.12 18.49
N MET A 201 -12.85 -1.48 17.32
CA MET A 201 -11.71 -0.88 16.61
C MET A 201 -11.02 0.19 17.48
N SER A 202 -11.80 1.10 18.07
CA SER A 202 -11.26 2.13 18.96
C SER A 202 -10.57 1.52 20.19
N GLN A 203 -11.11 0.43 20.73
CA GLN A 203 -10.51 -0.28 21.86
C GLN A 203 -9.20 -0.96 21.46
N ALA A 204 -9.14 -1.61 20.29
CA ALA A 204 -7.92 -2.27 19.81
C ALA A 204 -6.75 -1.28 19.66
N LEU A 205 -7.00 -0.10 19.08
CA LEU A 205 -5.99 0.97 18.96
C LEU A 205 -5.53 1.48 20.34
N SER A 206 -6.46 1.65 21.29
CA SER A 206 -6.14 2.02 22.67
C SER A 206 -5.30 0.95 23.39
N ASP A 207 -5.61 -0.33 23.15
CA ASP A 207 -4.87 -1.46 23.72
C ASP A 207 -3.45 -1.54 23.16
N MET A 208 -3.28 -1.34 21.84
CA MET A 208 -1.96 -1.22 21.19
C MET A 208 -1.14 -0.09 21.82
N ARG A 209 -1.73 1.10 22.00
CA ARG A 209 -1.07 2.25 22.65
C ARG A 209 -0.62 1.94 24.07
N THR A 210 -1.51 1.33 24.85
CA THR A 210 -1.21 0.94 26.24
C THR A 210 -0.08 -0.08 26.30
N ALA A 211 -0.09 -1.07 25.41
CA ALA A 211 0.93 -2.10 25.35
C ALA A 211 2.29 -1.53 24.92
N SER A 212 2.34 -0.66 23.92
CA SER A 212 3.57 0.03 23.50
C SER A 212 4.15 0.91 24.60
N ALA A 213 3.31 1.63 25.35
CA ALA A 213 3.77 2.44 26.48
C ALA A 213 4.41 1.59 27.59
N ARG A 214 3.88 0.37 27.81
CA ARG A 214 4.42 -0.61 28.77
C ARG A 214 5.58 -1.43 28.20
N LYS A 215 5.88 -1.31 26.90
CA LYS A 215 6.80 -2.17 26.16
C LYS A 215 6.50 -3.67 26.34
N ASP A 216 5.22 -4.02 26.42
CA ASP A 216 4.76 -5.39 26.56
C ASP A 216 4.52 -6.00 25.18
N ALA A 217 5.52 -6.73 24.66
CA ALA A 217 5.47 -7.29 23.31
C ALA A 217 4.33 -8.30 23.12
N LYS A 218 3.96 -9.05 24.16
CA LYS A 218 2.89 -10.05 24.08
C LYS A 218 1.54 -9.36 23.98
N LEU A 219 1.29 -8.37 24.84
CA LEU A 219 0.06 -7.60 24.79
C LEU A 219 -0.04 -6.78 23.50
N ALA A 220 1.06 -6.19 23.05
CA ALA A 220 1.12 -5.40 21.82
C ALA A 220 0.80 -6.27 20.60
N MET A 221 1.42 -7.46 20.50
CA MET A 221 1.13 -8.41 19.42
C MET A 221 -0.35 -8.81 19.43
N SER A 222 -0.90 -9.20 20.59
CA SER A 222 -2.31 -9.58 20.73
C SER A 222 -3.26 -8.46 20.32
N ALA A 223 -3.00 -7.22 20.74
CA ALA A 223 -3.82 -6.07 20.40
C ALA A 223 -3.78 -5.77 18.89
N SER A 224 -2.60 -5.83 18.27
CA SER A 224 -2.46 -5.64 16.82
C SER A 224 -3.09 -6.77 15.99
N THR A 225 -3.09 -8.01 16.47
CA THR A 225 -3.81 -9.10 15.79
C THR A 225 -5.31 -8.84 15.83
N ARG A 226 -5.85 -8.40 16.98
CA ARG A 226 -7.25 -8.03 17.10
C ARG A 226 -7.61 -6.85 16.19
N GLU A 227 -6.72 -5.86 16.05
CA GLU A 227 -6.91 -4.73 15.15
C GLU A 227 -7.03 -5.21 13.68
N LEU A 228 -6.11 -6.05 13.20
CA LEU A 228 -6.18 -6.65 11.87
C LEU A 228 -7.48 -7.46 11.65
N ASP A 229 -7.88 -8.29 12.62
CA ASP A 229 -9.14 -9.05 12.54
C ASP A 229 -10.37 -8.11 12.43
N LEU A 230 -10.30 -6.90 13.01
CA LEU A 230 -11.37 -5.90 12.92
C LEU A 230 -11.33 -5.12 11.60
N VAL A 231 -10.16 -5.04 10.94
CA VAL A 231 -10.05 -4.47 9.59
C VAL A 231 -10.84 -5.33 8.59
N ASP A 232 -10.75 -6.66 8.65
CA ASP A 232 -11.62 -7.56 7.87
C ASP A 232 -13.12 -7.25 8.11
N GLY A 233 -13.46 -6.94 9.36
CA GLY A 233 -14.80 -6.50 9.75
C GLY A 233 -15.23 -5.19 9.09
N LEU A 234 -14.32 -4.21 9.02
CA LEU A 234 -14.54 -2.93 8.34
C LEU A 234 -14.69 -3.11 6.84
N GLU A 235 -13.85 -3.93 6.21
CA GLU A 235 -13.95 -4.25 4.79
C GLU A 235 -15.31 -4.87 4.47
N SER A 236 -15.72 -5.88 5.25
CA SER A 236 -17.02 -6.50 5.08
C SER A 236 -18.18 -5.52 5.31
N TYR A 237 -18.03 -4.58 6.24
CA TYR A 237 -19.02 -3.54 6.51
C TYR A 237 -19.19 -2.61 5.30
N PHE A 238 -18.11 -2.01 4.80
CA PHE A 238 -18.14 -1.09 3.65
C PHE A 238 -18.46 -1.80 2.32
N ASP A 239 -18.17 -3.09 2.19
CA ASP A 239 -18.59 -3.82 0.99
C ASP A 239 -20.11 -4.08 0.96
N LYS A 240 -20.79 -4.03 2.10
CA LYS A 240 -22.24 -4.28 2.19
C LYS A 240 -23.10 -3.02 2.23
N HIS A 241 -22.52 -1.85 2.46
CA HIS A 241 -23.22 -0.57 2.69
C HIS A 241 -22.67 0.52 1.79
#